data_AF-A0A7S7QJV9-F1
#
_entry.id   AF-A0A7S7QJV9-F1
#
_cell.length_a   1.000
_cell.length_b   1.000
_cell.length_c   1.000
_cell.angle_alpha   90.00
_cell.angle_beta   90.00
_cell.angle_gamma   90.00
#
_symmetry.space_group_name_H-M   'P 1'
#
loop_
_entity.id
_entity.type
_entity.pdbx_description
1 polymer ?
#
loop_
_entity_poly.entity_id
_entity_poly.type
_entity_poly.pdbx_seq_one_letter_code
_entity_poly.pdbx_strand_id
1 'polypeptide(L)'
;MSKPTTLYDKIWNDHLVHEAEDGTCLLYIDRHLVHEVTSPQAFEGLRASGRKVHAPDKTLAVVDHNIPTTDRSKPNPDPESIEQMRVMAENAKEFGIEYYNEFDKRQGIVHVIGPEQGFTLPGTTIVCGDSHTSTHGAFGALAHGIGTSEVEHVLATQTLIQKKAKNMRAVVDGKLPDGVTGKDIILAIIGEIGTAGGTGYVLEYAGEAIRALSMEGRMTVCNMSIEGGARAGLVAPDQKAFDFLRGRPKSPKGAVWDAAMRYWETLRSDEGAHFDHEIRLDAAKLPPIVTWGTSPEDVISVTGFVPDPDKIEDEAKRLSKHRALKYMGLTAGTKITDIKLDRVFIGSCTNGRIEDLRAAAKIAEGKTVNANVNAMIVPGSGIVKEQAEAEGLDKIFIAAGFDWREPGCSMCLAMNPDKLKPEERCASTSNRNFEGRQGFKGRTHLVSPAMAAAAAIAGHFVDVRDWR
;
A
#
# COMPACT_ATOMS: atom_id res chain seq x y z
N MET A 1 31.99 -7.82 -21.85
CA MET A 1 30.91 -8.12 -20.89
C MET A 1 29.88 -7.02 -21.03
N SER A 2 28.59 -7.33 -21.05
CA SER A 2 27.54 -6.30 -21.02
C SER A 2 27.66 -5.48 -19.73
N LYS A 3 27.29 -4.19 -19.77
CA LYS A 3 27.27 -3.32 -18.58
C LYS A 3 26.30 -3.92 -17.54
N PRO A 4 26.69 -4.07 -16.26
CA PRO A 4 25.77 -4.51 -15.21
C PRO A 4 24.54 -3.61 -15.11
N THR A 5 23.35 -4.20 -15.00
CA THR A 5 22.07 -3.46 -14.96
C THR A 5 21.32 -3.72 -13.66
N THR A 6 20.54 -2.72 -13.22
CA THR A 6 19.63 -2.88 -12.07
C THR A 6 18.41 -3.71 -12.46
N LEU A 7 17.64 -4.16 -11.47
CA LEU A 7 16.33 -4.77 -11.72
C LEU A 7 15.40 -3.83 -12.50
N TYR A 8 15.39 -2.54 -12.13
CA TYR A 8 14.61 -1.54 -12.85
C TYR A 8 15.06 -1.41 -14.31
N ASP A 9 16.38 -1.35 -14.57
CA ASP A 9 16.90 -1.27 -15.93
C ASP A 9 16.47 -2.46 -16.79
N LYS A 10 16.52 -3.68 -16.24
CA LYS A 10 16.09 -4.90 -16.94
C LYS A 10 14.62 -4.81 -17.36
N ILE A 11 13.75 -4.53 -16.40
CA ILE A 11 12.30 -4.42 -16.67
C ILE A 11 12.02 -3.27 -17.64
N TRP A 12 12.63 -2.11 -17.44
CA TRP A 12 12.45 -0.97 -18.34
C TRP A 12 12.84 -1.30 -19.78
N ASN A 13 14.02 -1.88 -19.98
CA ASN A 13 14.55 -2.15 -21.31
C ASN A 13 13.72 -3.22 -22.04
N ASP A 14 13.20 -4.22 -21.33
CA ASP A 14 12.34 -5.26 -21.91
C ASP A 14 10.98 -4.72 -22.40
N HIS A 15 10.56 -3.54 -21.92
CA HIS A 15 9.26 -2.93 -22.24
C HIS A 15 9.38 -1.63 -23.05
N LEU A 16 10.60 -1.20 -23.40
CA LEU A 16 10.82 0.03 -24.16
C LEU A 16 10.41 -0.20 -25.64
N VAL A 17 9.35 0.46 -26.07
CA VAL A 17 8.85 0.39 -27.45
C VAL A 17 9.61 1.37 -28.34
N HIS A 18 9.82 2.58 -27.85
CA HIS A 18 10.51 3.65 -28.57
C HIS A 18 11.12 4.66 -27.60
N GLU A 19 12.28 5.21 -27.95
CA GLU A 19 12.90 6.34 -27.27
C GLU A 19 13.17 7.44 -28.31
N ALA A 20 12.61 8.63 -28.05
CA ALA A 20 12.80 9.81 -28.86
C ALA A 20 14.12 10.52 -28.51
N GLU A 21 14.59 11.40 -29.41
CA GLU A 21 15.87 12.12 -29.24
C GLU A 21 15.93 12.99 -27.97
N ASP A 22 14.79 13.43 -27.45
CA ASP A 22 14.67 14.23 -26.23
C ASP A 22 14.61 13.39 -24.93
N GLY A 23 14.74 12.06 -25.04
CA GLY A 23 14.67 11.10 -23.94
C GLY A 23 13.24 10.71 -23.53
N THR A 24 12.22 11.17 -24.27
CA THR A 24 10.84 10.71 -24.07
C THR A 24 10.70 9.28 -24.56
N CYS A 25 10.17 8.40 -23.70
CA CYS A 25 10.04 6.98 -23.99
C CYS A 25 8.56 6.58 -24.13
N LEU A 26 8.28 5.66 -25.03
CA LEU A 26 7.02 4.93 -25.09
C LEU A 26 7.24 3.55 -24.46
N LEU A 27 6.57 3.29 -23.34
CA LEU A 27 6.70 2.04 -22.60
C LEU A 27 5.46 1.16 -22.84
N TYR A 28 5.67 -0.14 -23.05
CA TYR A 28 4.59 -1.12 -23.11
C TYR A 28 4.03 -1.40 -21.72
N ILE A 29 2.70 -1.51 -21.60
CA ILE A 29 2.00 -1.79 -20.36
C ILE A 29 1.37 -3.19 -20.42
N ASP A 30 1.87 -4.11 -19.59
CA ASP A 30 1.35 -5.49 -19.57
C ASP A 30 -0.02 -5.61 -18.95
N ARG A 31 -0.26 -4.85 -17.88
CA ARG A 31 -1.45 -4.98 -17.03
C ARG A 31 -1.96 -3.63 -16.59
N HIS A 32 -3.27 -3.46 -16.66
CA HIS A 32 -3.96 -2.25 -16.22
C HIS A 32 -4.99 -2.62 -15.17
N LEU A 33 -4.93 -1.97 -14.02
CA LEU A 33 -5.95 -2.06 -12.99
C LEU A 33 -6.81 -0.79 -13.04
N VAL A 34 -8.12 -0.93 -12.86
CA VAL A 34 -9.06 0.20 -12.86
C VAL A 34 -10.08 0.04 -11.74
N HIS A 35 -10.54 1.18 -11.22
CA HIS A 35 -11.53 1.27 -10.14
C HIS A 35 -12.44 2.48 -10.34
N GLU A 36 -13.54 2.51 -9.61
CA GLU A 36 -14.69 3.38 -9.85
C GLU A 36 -14.44 4.89 -9.69
N VAL A 37 -13.30 5.29 -9.12
CA VAL A 37 -13.03 6.70 -8.80
C VAL A 37 -12.35 7.44 -9.95
N THR A 38 -11.36 6.83 -10.61
CA THR A 38 -10.48 7.54 -11.56
C THR A 38 -10.62 7.10 -13.00
N SER A 39 -11.28 5.96 -13.25
CA SER A 39 -11.50 5.45 -14.61
C SER A 39 -12.78 5.92 -15.33
N PRO A 40 -13.87 6.39 -14.68
CA PRO A 40 -15.10 6.75 -15.42
C PRO A 40 -14.89 7.72 -16.58
N GLN A 41 -14.11 8.78 -16.38
CA GLN A 41 -13.85 9.79 -17.41
C GLN A 41 -12.99 9.23 -18.56
N ALA A 42 -12.09 8.28 -18.28
CA ALA A 42 -11.31 7.63 -19.32
C ALA A 42 -12.20 6.80 -20.26
N PHE A 43 -13.18 6.07 -19.72
CA PHE A 43 -14.16 5.34 -20.53
C PHE A 43 -15.05 6.27 -21.35
N GLU A 44 -15.48 7.40 -20.78
CA GLU A 44 -16.21 8.42 -21.53
C GLU A 44 -15.38 9.00 -22.69
N GLY A 45 -14.09 9.25 -22.48
CA GLY A 45 -13.18 9.70 -23.54
C GLY A 45 -13.07 8.71 -24.70
N LEU A 46 -12.98 7.41 -24.41
CA LEU A 46 -13.03 6.36 -25.44
C LEU A 46 -14.35 6.40 -26.21
N ARG A 47 -15.49 6.49 -25.50
CA ARG A 47 -16.82 6.52 -26.09
C ARG A 47 -17.00 7.73 -27.01
N ALA A 48 -16.65 8.92 -26.53
CA ALA A 48 -16.74 10.17 -27.28
C ALA A 48 -15.84 10.17 -28.53
N SER A 49 -14.71 9.48 -28.49
CA SER A 49 -13.79 9.34 -29.62
C SER A 49 -14.06 8.12 -30.52
N GLY A 50 -15.09 7.32 -30.21
CA GLY A 50 -15.42 6.11 -30.96
C GLY A 50 -14.35 5.01 -30.86
N ARG A 51 -13.53 5.02 -29.81
CA ARG A 51 -12.46 4.04 -29.57
C ARG A 51 -12.96 2.88 -28.71
N LYS A 52 -12.32 1.73 -28.91
CA LYS A 52 -12.47 0.54 -28.05
C LYS A 52 -11.27 0.41 -27.12
N VAL A 53 -11.43 -0.36 -26.06
CA VAL A 53 -10.28 -0.84 -25.27
C VAL A 53 -9.45 -1.79 -26.14
N HIS A 54 -8.14 -1.54 -26.23
CA HIS A 54 -7.25 -2.25 -27.14
C HIS A 54 -7.00 -3.71 -26.70
N ALA A 55 -6.77 -3.96 -25.40
CA ALA A 55 -6.63 -5.30 -24.84
C ALA A 55 -7.45 -5.48 -23.55
N PRO A 56 -8.76 -5.79 -23.64
CA PRO A 56 -9.64 -5.91 -22.48
C PRO A 56 -9.19 -6.99 -21.48
N ASP A 57 -8.59 -8.08 -21.96
CA ASP A 57 -8.06 -9.19 -21.15
C ASP A 57 -6.84 -8.83 -20.29
N LYS A 58 -6.17 -7.72 -20.64
CA LYS A 58 -5.06 -7.13 -19.87
C LYS A 58 -5.52 -6.07 -18.87
N THR A 59 -6.83 -5.85 -18.76
CA THR A 59 -7.42 -4.90 -17.81
C THR A 59 -8.30 -5.63 -16.80
N LEU A 60 -8.17 -5.29 -15.53
CA LEU A 60 -9.01 -5.83 -14.45
C LEU A 60 -9.66 -4.68 -13.67
N ALA A 61 -10.98 -4.76 -13.52
CA ALA A 61 -11.81 -3.78 -12.84
C ALA A 61 -12.27 -4.27 -11.46
N VAL A 62 -12.36 -3.36 -10.50
CA VAL A 62 -12.95 -3.64 -9.18
C VAL A 62 -13.63 -2.39 -8.61
N VAL A 63 -14.56 -2.58 -7.67
CA VAL A 63 -15.06 -1.52 -6.78
C VAL A 63 -14.48 -1.69 -5.38
N ASP A 64 -13.85 -0.64 -4.84
CA ASP A 64 -13.15 -0.74 -3.55
C ASP A 64 -13.10 0.55 -2.71
N HIS A 65 -13.34 1.73 -3.29
CA HIS A 65 -13.24 3.01 -2.60
C HIS A 65 -14.57 3.46 -1.98
N ASN A 66 -15.66 3.30 -2.73
CA ASN A 66 -17.01 3.77 -2.38
C ASN A 66 -17.90 2.69 -1.76
N ILE A 67 -17.42 1.45 -1.81
CA ILE A 67 -18.13 0.32 -1.23
C ILE A 67 -18.18 0.44 0.31
N PRO A 68 -19.34 0.25 0.94
CA PRO A 68 -19.42 0.24 2.39
C PRO A 68 -18.72 -1.00 2.96
N THR A 69 -18.03 -0.83 4.08
CA THR A 69 -17.45 -1.95 4.85
C THR A 69 -18.40 -2.47 5.94
N THR A 70 -19.56 -1.82 6.11
CA THR A 70 -20.66 -2.33 6.94
C THR A 70 -21.41 -3.44 6.20
N ASP A 71 -22.38 -4.06 6.88
CA ASP A 71 -23.32 -5.04 6.31
C ASP A 71 -23.87 -4.59 4.94
N ARG A 72 -23.39 -5.26 3.87
CA ARG A 72 -23.70 -4.98 2.47
C ARG A 72 -25.09 -5.47 2.04
N SER A 73 -25.82 -6.19 2.91
CA SER A 73 -27.24 -6.49 2.65
C SER A 73 -28.11 -5.23 2.75
N LYS A 74 -27.59 -4.16 3.36
CA LYS A 74 -28.25 -2.86 3.46
C LYS A 74 -27.83 -1.95 2.31
N PRO A 75 -28.73 -1.07 1.84
CA PRO A 75 -28.39 -0.10 0.79
C PRO A 75 -27.21 0.79 1.19
N ASN A 76 -26.35 1.11 0.24
CA ASN A 76 -25.34 2.15 0.42
C ASN A 76 -26.06 3.49 0.66
N PRO A 77 -25.83 4.18 1.79
CA PRO A 77 -26.55 5.41 2.10
C PRO A 77 -26.10 6.61 1.25
N ASP A 78 -25.01 6.49 0.48
CA ASP A 78 -24.45 7.57 -0.33
C ASP A 78 -24.84 7.43 -1.83
N PRO A 79 -25.69 8.33 -2.36
CA PRO A 79 -26.10 8.31 -3.76
C PRO A 79 -24.94 8.50 -4.76
N GLU A 80 -23.91 9.27 -4.40
CA GLU A 80 -22.75 9.49 -5.29
C GLU A 80 -21.93 8.21 -5.42
N SER A 81 -21.68 7.53 -4.29
CA SER A 81 -21.06 6.20 -4.27
C SER A 81 -21.84 5.18 -5.10
N ILE A 82 -23.18 5.16 -5.01
CA ILE A 82 -24.03 4.29 -5.83
C ILE A 82 -23.83 4.55 -7.32
N GLU A 83 -23.83 5.82 -7.73
CA GLU A 83 -23.68 6.20 -9.12
C GLU A 83 -22.30 5.83 -9.67
N GLN A 84 -21.21 6.05 -8.92
CA GLN A 84 -19.87 5.68 -9.36
C GLN A 84 -19.72 4.15 -9.54
N MET A 85 -20.27 3.35 -8.61
CA MET A 85 -20.28 1.88 -8.75
C MET A 85 -21.10 1.43 -9.96
N ARG A 86 -22.28 2.04 -10.20
CA ARG A 86 -23.13 1.75 -11.36
C ARG A 86 -22.41 2.04 -12.67
N VAL A 87 -21.81 3.22 -12.79
CA VAL A 87 -21.04 3.65 -13.98
C VAL A 87 -19.86 2.71 -14.23
N MET A 88 -19.16 2.26 -13.17
CA MET A 88 -18.07 1.30 -13.31
C MET A 88 -18.55 -0.05 -13.87
N ALA A 89 -19.66 -0.57 -13.37
CA ALA A 89 -20.26 -1.81 -13.85
C ALA A 89 -20.69 -1.72 -15.33
N GLU A 90 -21.26 -0.59 -15.73
CA GLU A 90 -21.64 -0.33 -17.13
C GLU A 90 -20.44 -0.25 -18.06
N ASN A 91 -19.41 0.50 -17.66
CA ASN A 91 -18.17 0.60 -18.42
C ASN A 91 -17.50 -0.77 -18.58
N ALA A 92 -17.39 -1.56 -17.51
CA ALA A 92 -16.81 -2.89 -17.60
C ALA A 92 -17.57 -3.79 -18.58
N LYS A 93 -18.91 -3.75 -18.54
CA LYS A 93 -19.77 -4.51 -19.45
C LYS A 93 -19.63 -4.04 -20.90
N GLU A 94 -19.68 -2.74 -21.14
CA GLU A 94 -19.60 -2.14 -22.49
C GLU A 94 -18.27 -2.45 -23.18
N PHE A 95 -17.16 -2.34 -22.43
CA PHE A 95 -15.82 -2.52 -22.97
C PHE A 95 -15.27 -3.95 -22.82
N GLY A 96 -16.06 -4.88 -22.27
CA GLY A 96 -15.70 -6.30 -22.14
C GLY A 96 -14.56 -6.56 -21.16
N ILE A 97 -14.48 -5.78 -20.08
CA ILE A 97 -13.45 -5.89 -19.04
C ILE A 97 -13.95 -6.80 -17.91
N GLU A 98 -13.08 -7.68 -17.41
CA GLU A 98 -13.38 -8.48 -16.23
C GLU A 98 -13.55 -7.57 -15.01
N TYR A 99 -14.66 -7.72 -14.30
CA TYR A 99 -15.06 -6.84 -13.19
C TYR A 99 -15.45 -7.64 -11.94
N TYR A 100 -14.80 -7.31 -10.82
CA TYR A 100 -15.20 -7.79 -9.50
C TYR A 100 -16.12 -6.75 -8.86
N ASN A 101 -17.42 -7.04 -8.96
CA ASN A 101 -18.46 -6.22 -8.34
C ASN A 101 -18.48 -6.37 -6.82
N GLU A 102 -19.31 -5.58 -6.16
CA GLU A 102 -19.45 -5.47 -4.71
C GLU A 102 -19.87 -6.77 -3.99
N PHE A 103 -20.36 -7.77 -4.74
CA PHE A 103 -20.79 -9.08 -4.23
C PHE A 103 -19.93 -10.25 -4.71
N ASP A 104 -18.91 -10.01 -5.55
CA ASP A 104 -17.97 -11.05 -5.93
C ASP A 104 -17.11 -11.43 -4.72
N LYS A 105 -16.98 -12.72 -4.43
CA LYS A 105 -16.15 -13.20 -3.31
C LYS A 105 -14.67 -12.78 -3.40
N ARG A 106 -14.20 -12.46 -4.60
CA ARG A 106 -12.83 -11.99 -4.86
C ARG A 106 -12.69 -10.48 -4.70
N GLN A 107 -13.79 -9.75 -4.54
CA GLN A 107 -13.78 -8.30 -4.38
C GLN A 107 -12.90 -7.91 -3.20
N GLY A 108 -12.15 -6.82 -3.39
CA GLY A 108 -11.23 -6.30 -2.41
C GLY A 108 -10.53 -5.07 -2.95
N ILE A 109 -9.59 -4.56 -2.18
CA ILE A 109 -8.80 -3.40 -2.59
C ILE A 109 -7.94 -3.77 -3.79
N VAL A 110 -7.87 -2.89 -4.78
CA VAL A 110 -7.26 -3.15 -6.09
C VAL A 110 -5.83 -3.72 -6.00
N HIS A 111 -5.03 -3.23 -5.07
CA HIS A 111 -3.63 -3.66 -4.84
C HIS A 111 -3.49 -4.95 -4.02
N VAL A 112 -4.59 -5.46 -3.47
CA VAL A 112 -4.66 -6.76 -2.78
C VAL A 112 -5.14 -7.83 -3.75
N ILE A 113 -6.18 -7.54 -4.53
CA ILE A 113 -6.75 -8.52 -5.46
C ILE A 113 -5.81 -8.87 -6.62
N GLY A 114 -5.00 -7.92 -7.10
CA GLY A 114 -4.09 -8.15 -8.24
C GLY A 114 -3.14 -9.33 -7.98
N PRO A 115 -2.35 -9.30 -6.89
CA PRO A 115 -1.50 -10.42 -6.50
C PRO A 115 -2.28 -11.69 -6.17
N GLU A 116 -3.41 -11.61 -5.46
CA GLU A 116 -4.22 -12.78 -5.08
C GLU A 116 -4.75 -13.55 -6.28
N GLN A 117 -5.07 -12.85 -7.37
CA GLN A 117 -5.50 -13.48 -8.61
C GLN A 117 -4.31 -13.97 -9.46
N GLY A 118 -3.06 -13.62 -9.13
CA GLY A 118 -1.91 -13.87 -9.99
C GLY A 118 -1.88 -12.96 -11.22
N PHE A 119 -2.56 -11.80 -11.16
CA PHE A 119 -2.52 -10.77 -12.21
C PHE A 119 -1.20 -9.99 -12.16
N THR A 120 -0.65 -9.85 -10.95
CA THR A 120 0.69 -9.32 -10.70
C THR A 120 1.72 -10.41 -10.87
N LEU A 121 2.66 -10.24 -11.79
CA LEU A 121 3.72 -11.20 -12.07
C LEU A 121 5.09 -10.50 -12.09
N PRO A 122 6.18 -11.21 -11.76
CA PRO A 122 7.51 -10.64 -11.86
C PRO A 122 7.87 -10.24 -13.29
N GLY A 123 8.52 -9.09 -13.40
CA GLY A 123 9.00 -8.53 -14.66
C GLY A 123 7.97 -7.75 -15.45
N THR A 124 6.70 -7.68 -15.03
CA THR A 124 5.66 -6.96 -15.78
C THR A 124 5.64 -5.47 -15.49
N THR A 125 5.14 -4.67 -16.43
CA THR A 125 4.70 -3.29 -16.20
C THR A 125 3.22 -3.23 -15.81
N ILE A 126 2.91 -2.56 -14.69
CA ILE A 126 1.54 -2.47 -14.15
C ILE A 126 1.18 -1.03 -13.82
N VAL A 127 0.01 -0.57 -14.28
CA VAL A 127 -0.47 0.79 -13.97
C VAL A 127 -1.90 0.75 -13.45
N CYS A 128 -2.26 1.77 -12.69
CA CYS A 128 -3.62 2.01 -12.22
C CYS A 128 -3.80 3.51 -12.03
N GLY A 129 -5.04 3.99 -12.09
CA GLY A 129 -5.40 5.34 -11.66
C GLY A 129 -5.25 5.59 -10.14
N ASP A 130 -4.44 4.80 -9.43
CA ASP A 130 -4.18 4.91 -8.00
C ASP A 130 -2.69 4.98 -7.69
N SER A 131 -2.30 5.83 -6.74
CA SER A 131 -0.89 6.08 -6.41
C SER A 131 -0.15 4.89 -5.80
N HIS A 132 -0.85 4.00 -5.10
CA HIS A 132 -0.29 2.87 -4.35
C HIS A 132 -0.11 1.60 -5.20
N THR A 133 -0.24 1.72 -6.53
CA THR A 133 0.14 0.69 -7.51
C THR A 133 1.59 0.22 -7.34
N SER A 134 2.43 1.06 -6.73
CA SER A 134 3.77 0.70 -6.24
C SER A 134 3.81 -0.61 -5.42
N THR A 135 2.70 -1.01 -4.77
CA THR A 135 2.55 -2.27 -4.02
C THR A 135 3.02 -3.49 -4.82
N HIS A 136 2.71 -3.54 -6.12
CA HIS A 136 3.03 -4.68 -6.98
C HIS A 136 4.54 -4.85 -7.22
N GLY A 137 5.32 -3.81 -6.92
CA GLY A 137 6.78 -3.85 -6.87
C GLY A 137 7.37 -4.92 -5.97
N ALA A 138 6.62 -5.37 -4.97
CA ALA A 138 7.00 -6.47 -4.09
C ALA A 138 7.30 -7.79 -4.82
N PHE A 139 6.74 -7.94 -6.03
CA PHE A 139 6.92 -9.09 -6.91
C PHE A 139 7.98 -8.87 -7.99
N GLY A 140 8.70 -7.73 -7.96
CA GLY A 140 9.59 -7.33 -9.04
C GLY A 140 8.85 -6.91 -10.31
N ALA A 141 7.68 -6.29 -10.16
CA ALA A 141 6.94 -5.66 -11.26
C ALA A 141 7.19 -4.14 -11.24
N LEU A 142 7.44 -3.53 -12.41
CA LEU A 142 7.51 -2.07 -12.50
C LEU A 142 6.09 -1.51 -12.46
N ALA A 143 5.67 -1.05 -11.29
CA ALA A 143 4.29 -0.71 -11.04
C ALA A 143 4.13 0.69 -10.43
N HIS A 144 3.27 1.53 -11.02
CA HIS A 144 3.08 2.91 -10.57
C HIS A 144 1.71 3.48 -10.92
N GLY A 145 1.30 4.49 -10.15
CA GLY A 145 0.07 5.24 -10.40
C GLY A 145 0.18 6.13 -11.64
N ILE A 146 -0.96 6.35 -12.29
CA ILE A 146 -1.10 7.20 -13.48
C ILE A 146 -2.33 8.11 -13.37
N GLY A 147 -2.36 9.20 -14.11
CA GLY A 147 -3.51 10.12 -14.16
C GLY A 147 -4.64 9.62 -15.05
N THR A 148 -5.84 10.18 -14.93
CA THR A 148 -7.02 9.77 -15.73
C THR A 148 -6.80 9.85 -17.24
N SER A 149 -6.09 10.86 -17.75
CA SER A 149 -5.74 10.94 -19.17
C SER A 149 -4.78 9.82 -19.61
N GLU A 150 -3.87 9.40 -18.73
CA GLU A 150 -3.00 8.26 -18.97
C GLU A 150 -3.78 6.93 -18.91
N VAL A 151 -4.80 6.83 -18.04
CA VAL A 151 -5.71 5.67 -17.98
C VAL A 151 -6.40 5.48 -19.34
N GLU A 152 -6.96 6.55 -19.92
CA GLU A 152 -7.54 6.50 -21.27
C GLU A 152 -6.51 6.06 -22.31
N HIS A 153 -5.30 6.62 -22.25
CA HIS A 153 -4.24 6.32 -23.21
C HIS A 153 -3.83 4.84 -23.16
N VAL A 154 -3.69 4.27 -21.96
CA VAL A 154 -3.37 2.85 -21.78
C VAL A 154 -4.53 1.97 -22.25
N LEU A 155 -5.78 2.32 -21.94
CA LEU A 155 -6.94 1.59 -22.46
C LEU A 155 -6.99 1.62 -24.00
N ALA A 156 -6.60 2.72 -24.63
CA ALA A 156 -6.63 2.88 -26.08
C ALA A 156 -5.45 2.22 -26.82
N THR A 157 -4.29 2.04 -26.15
CA THR A 157 -3.03 1.72 -26.86
C THR A 157 -2.16 0.64 -26.22
N GLN A 158 -2.38 0.29 -24.95
CA GLN A 158 -1.49 -0.56 -24.15
C GLN A 158 -0.05 -0.02 -24.01
N THR A 159 0.12 1.29 -24.23
CA THR A 159 1.40 1.96 -24.06
C THR A 159 1.25 3.20 -23.20
N LEU A 160 2.37 3.72 -22.71
CA LEU A 160 2.40 4.95 -21.93
C LEU A 160 3.67 5.75 -22.22
N ILE A 161 3.49 7.06 -22.44
CA ILE A 161 4.62 7.98 -22.58
C ILE A 161 5.21 8.23 -21.20
N GLN A 162 6.49 7.91 -21.00
CA GLN A 162 7.20 8.09 -19.73
C GLN A 162 8.60 8.67 -19.96
N LYS A 163 9.21 9.19 -18.89
CA LYS A 163 10.66 9.45 -18.83
C LYS A 163 11.28 8.45 -17.87
N LYS A 164 12.44 7.92 -18.23
CA LYS A 164 13.16 6.97 -17.37
C LYS A 164 13.57 7.66 -16.06
N ALA A 165 13.26 7.02 -14.95
CA ALA A 165 13.64 7.49 -13.62
C ALA A 165 15.11 7.12 -13.32
N LYS A 166 15.66 7.70 -12.25
CA LYS A 166 16.96 7.29 -11.71
C LYS A 166 16.81 6.06 -10.81
N ASN A 167 17.90 5.33 -10.60
CA ASN A 167 17.95 4.18 -9.71
C ASN A 167 18.30 4.60 -8.28
N MET A 168 17.44 4.29 -7.31
CA MET A 168 17.76 4.45 -5.88
C MET A 168 17.73 3.08 -5.19
N ARG A 169 18.59 2.86 -4.20
CA ARG A 169 18.60 1.62 -3.41
C ARG A 169 18.50 1.89 -1.91
N ALA A 170 17.60 1.19 -1.24
CA ALA A 170 17.56 1.09 0.21
C ALA A 170 18.03 -0.31 0.64
N VAL A 171 19.19 -0.40 1.28
CA VAL A 171 19.72 -1.66 1.81
C VAL A 171 19.42 -1.74 3.31
N VAL A 172 18.68 -2.77 3.72
CA VAL A 172 18.33 -3.03 5.12
C VAL A 172 18.89 -4.39 5.54
N ASP A 173 20.02 -4.38 6.24
CA ASP A 173 20.76 -5.60 6.62
C ASP A 173 20.63 -5.91 8.11
N GLY A 174 20.79 -7.19 8.46
CA GLY A 174 20.59 -7.72 9.80
C GLY A 174 19.18 -8.27 10.04
N LYS A 175 18.98 -8.83 11.24
CA LYS A 175 17.70 -9.40 11.67
C LYS A 175 16.85 -8.34 12.37
N LEU A 176 15.57 -8.23 11.97
CA LEU A 176 14.61 -7.38 12.65
C LEU A 176 14.41 -7.87 14.11
N PRO A 177 14.38 -6.95 15.08
CA PRO A 177 13.95 -7.26 16.44
C PRO A 177 12.48 -7.72 16.48
N ASP A 178 12.12 -8.43 17.55
CA ASP A 178 10.73 -8.75 17.82
C ASP A 178 9.88 -7.47 17.87
N GLY A 179 8.64 -7.55 17.38
CA GLY A 179 7.72 -6.41 17.33
C GLY A 179 7.96 -5.41 16.18
N VAL A 180 9.02 -5.61 15.38
CA VAL A 180 9.36 -4.77 14.22
C VAL A 180 8.99 -5.49 12.93
N THR A 181 8.37 -4.75 12.00
CA THR A 181 7.75 -5.30 10.79
C THR A 181 8.18 -4.55 9.53
N GLY A 182 7.69 -4.99 8.36
CA GLY A 182 7.86 -4.24 7.11
C GLY A 182 7.33 -2.80 7.19
N LYS A 183 6.31 -2.55 8.03
CA LYS A 183 5.78 -1.20 8.27
C LYS A 183 6.81 -0.29 8.92
N ASP A 184 7.53 -0.80 9.90
CA ASP A 184 8.55 -0.06 10.63
C ASP A 184 9.77 0.19 9.73
N ILE A 185 10.16 -0.78 8.90
CA ILE A 185 11.21 -0.58 7.88
C ILE A 185 10.88 0.60 6.97
N ILE A 186 9.69 0.61 6.36
CA ILE A 186 9.36 1.65 5.38
C ILE A 186 9.15 3.02 6.03
N LEU A 187 8.57 3.07 7.24
CA LEU A 187 8.50 4.31 8.00
C LEU A 187 9.89 4.84 8.39
N ALA A 188 10.84 3.97 8.75
CA ALA A 188 12.22 4.38 9.00
C ALA A 188 12.90 4.93 7.74
N ILE A 189 12.70 4.29 6.59
CA ILE A 189 13.20 4.77 5.29
C ILE A 189 12.62 6.15 4.97
N ILE A 190 11.30 6.33 5.10
CA ILE A 190 10.63 7.61 4.83
C ILE A 190 11.09 8.69 5.82
N GLY A 191 11.31 8.33 7.09
CA GLY A 191 11.89 9.24 8.08
C GLY A 191 13.30 9.71 7.73
N GLU A 192 14.12 8.84 7.15
CA GLU A 192 15.49 9.16 6.73
C GLU A 192 15.52 10.04 5.48
N ILE A 193 14.71 9.73 4.46
CA ILE A 193 14.76 10.40 3.16
C ILE A 193 13.76 11.56 3.02
N GLY A 194 12.79 11.65 3.93
CA GLY A 194 11.65 12.57 3.86
C GLY A 194 10.65 12.23 2.74
N THR A 195 9.55 12.97 2.66
CA THR A 195 8.51 12.67 1.66
C THR A 195 8.89 13.02 0.21
N ALA A 196 10.02 13.69 0.01
CA ALA A 196 10.52 14.09 -1.31
C ALA A 196 11.82 13.37 -1.71
N GLY A 197 12.40 12.54 -0.83
CA GLY A 197 13.73 11.95 -1.05
C GLY A 197 13.82 11.03 -2.26
N GLY A 198 12.72 10.35 -2.60
CA GLY A 198 12.61 9.48 -3.77
C GLY A 198 12.15 10.17 -5.06
N THR A 199 11.95 11.49 -5.06
CA THR A 199 11.42 12.20 -6.24
C THR A 199 12.31 12.00 -7.46
N GLY A 200 11.74 11.46 -8.54
CA GLY A 200 12.47 11.16 -9.77
C GLY A 200 13.22 9.82 -9.78
N TYR A 201 13.02 8.97 -8.75
CA TYR A 201 13.64 7.66 -8.63
C TYR A 201 12.62 6.51 -8.67
N VAL A 202 13.11 5.34 -9.06
CA VAL A 202 12.55 4.04 -8.68
C VAL A 202 13.42 3.48 -7.56
N LEU A 203 12.79 3.04 -6.47
CA LEU A 203 13.47 2.60 -5.25
C LEU A 203 13.54 1.07 -5.18
N GLU A 204 14.73 0.52 -5.24
CA GLU A 204 14.99 -0.91 -5.02
C GLU A 204 15.26 -1.18 -3.54
N TYR A 205 14.51 -2.09 -2.94
CA TYR A 205 14.69 -2.55 -1.57
C TYR A 205 15.51 -3.84 -1.54
N ALA A 206 16.63 -3.82 -0.83
CA ALA A 206 17.57 -4.92 -0.76
C ALA A 206 18.03 -5.16 0.69
N GLY A 207 18.82 -6.22 0.88
CA GLY A 207 19.38 -6.58 2.18
C GLY A 207 18.67 -7.75 2.86
N GLU A 208 19.29 -8.25 3.92
CA GLU A 208 18.82 -9.43 4.66
C GLU A 208 17.39 -9.27 5.19
N ALA A 209 17.08 -8.11 5.78
CA ALA A 209 15.77 -7.87 6.39
C ALA A 209 14.64 -7.90 5.35
N ILE A 210 14.87 -7.30 4.17
CA ILE A 210 13.89 -7.29 3.07
C ILE A 210 13.63 -8.71 2.55
N ARG A 211 14.68 -9.52 2.38
CA ARG A 211 14.54 -10.93 1.99
C ARG A 211 13.80 -11.74 3.06
N ALA A 212 14.01 -11.43 4.34
CA ALA A 212 13.38 -12.11 5.47
C ALA A 212 11.86 -11.83 5.60
N LEU A 213 11.34 -10.72 5.08
CA LEU A 213 9.90 -10.40 5.08
C LEU A 213 9.05 -11.46 4.35
N SER A 214 7.79 -11.61 4.76
CA SER A 214 6.75 -12.29 3.96
C SER A 214 6.42 -11.47 2.70
N MET A 215 5.63 -12.04 1.79
CA MET A 215 5.15 -11.28 0.64
C MET A 215 4.30 -10.08 1.06
N GLU A 216 3.44 -10.25 2.06
CA GLU A 216 2.61 -9.19 2.64
C GLU A 216 3.47 -8.05 3.23
N GLY A 217 4.59 -8.39 3.88
CA GLY A 217 5.54 -7.41 4.39
C GLY A 217 6.27 -6.65 3.28
N ARG A 218 6.65 -7.33 2.19
CA ARG A 218 7.23 -6.69 1.00
C ARG A 218 6.22 -5.77 0.32
N MET A 219 4.96 -6.20 0.23
CA MET A 219 3.87 -5.37 -0.28
C MET A 219 3.68 -4.11 0.56
N THR A 220 3.76 -4.19 1.90
CA THR A 220 3.74 -3.00 2.77
C THR A 220 4.88 -2.03 2.44
N VAL A 221 6.11 -2.53 2.27
CA VAL A 221 7.28 -1.70 1.94
C VAL A 221 7.11 -1.05 0.57
N CYS A 222 6.77 -1.81 -0.46
CA CYS A 222 6.61 -1.27 -1.81
C CYS A 222 5.41 -0.31 -1.91
N ASN A 223 4.30 -0.58 -1.23
CA ASN A 223 3.11 0.28 -1.16
C ASN A 223 3.51 1.71 -0.77
N MET A 224 4.27 1.86 0.31
CA MET A 224 4.61 3.18 0.86
C MET A 224 5.81 3.86 0.18
N SER A 225 6.34 3.32 -0.93
CA SER A 225 7.40 3.99 -1.71
C SER A 225 6.99 5.39 -2.18
N ILE A 226 5.70 5.56 -2.50
CA ILE A 226 5.15 6.84 -2.96
C ILE A 226 5.10 7.89 -1.84
N GLU A 227 4.96 7.47 -0.59
CA GLU A 227 5.05 8.37 0.56
C GLU A 227 6.48 8.88 0.81
N GLY A 228 7.50 8.14 0.36
CA GLY A 228 8.89 8.62 0.26
C GLY A 228 9.18 9.42 -1.01
N GLY A 229 8.18 9.63 -1.88
CA GLY A 229 8.30 10.38 -3.13
C GLY A 229 8.78 9.57 -4.34
N ALA A 230 9.08 8.28 -4.18
CA ALA A 230 9.51 7.42 -5.28
C ALA A 230 8.36 7.08 -6.23
N ARG A 231 8.65 6.99 -7.53
CA ARG A 231 7.65 6.65 -8.56
C ARG A 231 7.14 5.22 -8.40
N ALA A 232 8.04 4.31 -8.04
CA ALA A 232 7.76 2.90 -7.78
C ALA A 232 8.76 2.35 -6.76
N GLY A 233 8.39 1.23 -6.13
CA GLY A 233 9.28 0.41 -5.32
C GLY A 233 9.53 -0.93 -6.01
N LEU A 234 10.67 -1.58 -5.76
CA LEU A 234 10.99 -2.90 -6.30
C LEU A 234 11.66 -3.79 -5.27
N VAL A 235 11.23 -5.04 -5.20
CA VAL A 235 11.95 -6.12 -4.52
C VAL A 235 12.24 -7.21 -5.55
N ALA A 236 13.48 -7.68 -5.63
CA ALA A 236 13.82 -8.78 -6.53
C ALA A 236 13.00 -10.03 -6.16
N PRO A 237 12.30 -10.66 -7.13
CA PRO A 237 11.54 -11.88 -6.87
C PRO A 237 12.47 -13.00 -6.42
N ASP A 238 11.98 -13.79 -5.46
CA ASP A 238 12.66 -14.97 -4.95
C ASP A 238 11.63 -16.08 -4.69
N GLN A 239 12.07 -17.15 -4.03
CA GLN A 239 11.22 -18.31 -3.75
C GLN A 239 9.90 -17.95 -3.05
N LYS A 240 9.87 -16.94 -2.17
CA LYS A 240 8.62 -16.53 -1.50
C LYS A 240 7.62 -15.93 -2.49
N ALA A 241 8.10 -15.14 -3.45
CA ALA A 241 7.25 -14.62 -4.52
C ALA A 241 6.73 -15.76 -5.41
N PHE A 242 7.59 -16.72 -5.75
CA PHE A 242 7.22 -17.87 -6.58
C PHE A 242 6.21 -18.77 -5.89
N ASP A 243 6.38 -19.05 -4.60
CA ASP A 243 5.44 -19.86 -3.82
C ASP A 243 4.10 -19.16 -3.64
N PHE A 244 4.11 -17.83 -3.43
CA PHE A 244 2.88 -17.04 -3.36
C PHE A 244 2.07 -17.11 -4.66
N LEU A 245 2.74 -17.05 -5.82
CA LEU A 245 2.09 -17.04 -7.14
C LEU A 245 1.69 -18.44 -7.63
N ARG A 246 2.29 -19.49 -7.08
CA ARG A 246 2.02 -20.87 -7.53
C ARG A 246 0.54 -21.20 -7.32
N GLY A 247 -0.12 -21.64 -8.39
CA GLY A 247 -1.51 -22.07 -8.36
C GLY A 247 -2.54 -20.94 -8.31
N ARG A 248 -2.13 -19.66 -8.34
CA ARG A 248 -3.09 -18.55 -8.42
C ARG A 248 -3.85 -18.59 -9.76
N PRO A 249 -5.11 -18.09 -9.80
CA PRO A 249 -6.00 -18.26 -10.95
C PRO A 249 -5.39 -17.85 -12.30
N LYS A 250 -4.70 -16.71 -12.34
CA LYS A 250 -4.11 -16.09 -13.53
C LYS A 250 -2.59 -16.25 -13.63
N SER A 251 -1.97 -16.97 -12.70
CA SER A 251 -0.55 -17.32 -12.80
C SER A 251 -0.31 -18.38 -13.88
N PRO A 252 0.87 -18.40 -14.52
CA PRO A 252 1.19 -19.39 -15.53
C PRO A 252 1.14 -20.82 -14.98
N LYS A 253 0.92 -21.82 -15.84
CA LYS A 253 0.78 -23.23 -15.46
C LYS A 253 1.59 -24.12 -16.40
N GLY A 254 1.98 -25.31 -15.92
CA GLY A 254 2.71 -26.31 -16.70
C GLY A 254 4.00 -25.74 -17.32
N ALA A 255 4.24 -26.05 -18.60
CA ALA A 255 5.45 -25.60 -19.30
C ALA A 255 5.63 -24.06 -19.33
N VAL A 256 4.53 -23.30 -19.28
CA VAL A 256 4.60 -21.82 -19.22
C VAL A 256 5.09 -21.36 -17.84
N TRP A 257 4.71 -22.06 -16.76
CA TRP A 257 5.25 -21.79 -15.43
C TRP A 257 6.76 -22.03 -15.40
N ASP A 258 7.23 -23.14 -15.97
CA ASP A 258 8.66 -23.46 -15.99
C ASP A 258 9.46 -22.43 -16.80
N ALA A 259 8.88 -21.93 -17.90
CA ALA A 259 9.48 -20.85 -18.69
C ALA A 259 9.50 -19.52 -17.92
N ALA A 260 8.41 -19.18 -17.23
CA ALA A 260 8.32 -17.99 -16.40
C ALA A 260 9.34 -18.04 -15.26
N MET A 261 9.47 -19.18 -14.56
CA MET A 261 10.46 -19.38 -13.50
C MET A 261 11.89 -19.12 -13.99
N ARG A 262 12.29 -19.68 -15.15
CA ARG A 262 13.61 -19.44 -15.73
C ARG A 262 13.87 -17.96 -16.01
N TYR A 263 12.86 -17.23 -16.48
CA TYR A 263 12.96 -15.79 -16.68
C TYR A 263 13.02 -15.02 -15.35
N TRP A 264 12.13 -15.35 -14.41
CA TRP A 264 12.05 -14.68 -13.12
C TRP A 264 13.32 -14.83 -12.27
N GLU A 265 14.03 -15.96 -12.38
CA GLU A 265 15.34 -16.15 -11.73
C GLU A 265 16.43 -15.17 -12.22
N THR A 266 16.24 -14.57 -13.40
CA THR A 266 17.15 -13.54 -13.93
C THR A 266 16.84 -12.13 -13.43
N LEU A 267 15.66 -11.93 -12.83
CA LEU A 267 15.17 -10.63 -12.37
C LEU A 267 15.78 -10.27 -11.01
N ARG A 268 17.03 -9.83 -11.05
CA ARG A 268 17.74 -9.22 -9.92
C ARG A 268 18.76 -8.23 -10.44
N SER A 269 19.12 -7.23 -9.65
CA SER A 269 20.24 -6.35 -10.00
C SER A 269 21.53 -7.15 -10.14
N ASP A 270 22.31 -6.85 -11.17
CA ASP A 270 23.62 -7.47 -11.38
C ASP A 270 24.62 -7.00 -10.32
N GLU A 271 25.60 -7.84 -10.02
CA GLU A 271 26.73 -7.40 -9.20
C GLU A 271 27.46 -6.24 -9.89
N GLY A 272 27.68 -5.15 -9.16
CA GLY A 272 28.28 -3.93 -9.70
C GLY A 272 27.32 -3.03 -10.50
N ALA A 273 26.01 -3.30 -10.51
CA ALA A 273 25.02 -2.38 -11.07
C ALA A 273 25.06 -1.00 -10.38
N HIS A 274 24.88 0.07 -11.16
CA HIS A 274 24.96 1.44 -10.67
C HIS A 274 23.62 1.93 -10.13
N PHE A 275 23.65 2.47 -8.91
CA PHE A 275 22.55 3.22 -8.31
C PHE A 275 22.96 4.67 -8.16
N ASP A 276 22.10 5.59 -8.61
CA ASP A 276 22.30 7.04 -8.52
C ASP A 276 22.32 7.51 -7.06
N HIS A 277 21.58 6.82 -6.18
CA HIS A 277 21.55 7.10 -4.75
C HIS A 277 21.36 5.82 -3.93
N GLU A 278 22.02 5.74 -2.77
CA GLU A 278 21.89 4.59 -1.87
C GLU A 278 21.76 5.05 -0.41
N ILE A 279 20.85 4.39 0.32
CA ILE A 279 20.73 4.50 1.77
C ILE A 279 20.92 3.12 2.41
N ARG A 280 21.43 3.10 3.64
CA ARG A 280 21.67 1.86 4.39
C ARG A 280 21.11 1.97 5.79
N LEU A 281 20.29 1.01 6.20
CA LEU A 281 19.74 0.90 7.55
C LEU A 281 20.16 -0.42 8.19
N ASP A 282 20.47 -0.36 9.49
CA ASP A 282 20.75 -1.53 10.33
C ASP A 282 19.43 -2.03 10.94
N ALA A 283 18.93 -3.15 10.44
CA ALA A 283 17.65 -3.73 10.84
C ALA A 283 17.59 -4.01 12.34
N ALA A 284 18.70 -4.42 12.96
CA ALA A 284 18.77 -4.78 14.37
C ALA A 284 18.57 -3.57 15.31
N LYS A 285 18.74 -2.35 14.79
CA LYS A 285 18.55 -1.09 15.53
C LYS A 285 17.18 -0.46 15.30
N LEU A 286 16.35 -1.01 14.41
CA LEU A 286 15.03 -0.45 14.14
C LEU A 286 14.11 -0.70 15.35
N PRO A 287 13.46 0.34 15.89
CA PRO A 287 12.42 0.17 16.90
C PRO A 287 11.04 0.00 16.22
N PRO A 288 10.00 -0.40 16.99
CA PRO A 288 8.62 -0.15 16.57
C PRO A 288 8.40 1.37 16.40
N ILE A 289 7.83 1.78 15.27
CA ILE A 289 7.70 3.18 14.86
C ILE A 289 6.24 3.63 14.88
N VAL A 290 6.04 4.89 15.26
CA VAL A 290 4.77 5.61 15.22
C VAL A 290 5.00 6.96 14.54
N THR A 291 4.08 7.40 13.66
CA THR A 291 4.11 8.79 13.20
C THR A 291 3.52 9.71 14.26
N TRP A 292 4.19 10.79 14.64
CA TRP A 292 3.69 11.76 15.64
C TRP A 292 3.03 13.00 15.01
N GLY A 293 3.41 13.36 13.78
CA GLY A 293 2.95 14.55 13.07
C GLY A 293 1.86 14.31 12.04
N THR A 294 1.81 15.16 11.02
CA THR A 294 0.82 15.13 9.92
C THR A 294 1.41 14.67 8.59
N SER A 295 2.62 14.12 8.61
CA SER A 295 3.30 13.55 7.45
C SER A 295 3.84 12.15 7.77
N PRO A 296 3.93 11.24 6.77
CA PRO A 296 4.57 9.93 6.95
C PRO A 296 6.06 10.00 7.31
N GLU A 297 6.74 11.13 7.07
CA GLU A 297 8.13 11.36 7.52
C GLU A 297 8.24 11.73 9.01
N ASP A 298 7.14 12.12 9.65
CA ASP A 298 7.12 12.53 11.07
C ASP A 298 7.13 11.31 11.97
N VAL A 299 8.19 10.52 11.91
CA VAL A 299 8.32 9.23 12.61
C VAL A 299 9.16 9.34 13.85
N ILE A 300 8.86 8.47 14.82
CA ILE A 300 9.67 8.27 16.00
C ILE A 300 9.46 6.86 16.56
N SER A 301 10.41 6.40 17.37
CA SER A 301 10.21 5.19 18.17
C SER A 301 8.99 5.33 19.09
N VAL A 302 8.24 4.25 19.30
CA VAL A 302 7.13 4.21 20.26
C VAL A 302 7.56 4.55 21.70
N THR A 303 8.83 4.34 22.06
CA THR A 303 9.37 4.71 23.38
C THR A 303 9.94 6.15 23.40
N GLY A 304 9.78 6.90 22.31
CA GLY A 304 10.28 8.26 22.15
C GLY A 304 9.37 9.33 22.73
N PHE A 305 9.76 10.58 22.49
CA PHE A 305 9.08 11.79 22.94
C PHE A 305 8.76 12.68 21.74
N VAL A 306 7.58 13.28 21.72
CA VAL A 306 7.17 14.25 20.71
C VAL A 306 8.27 15.31 20.56
N PRO A 307 8.85 15.51 19.36
CA PRO A 307 9.95 16.44 19.15
C PRO A 307 9.57 17.87 19.53
N ASP A 308 10.58 18.65 19.90
CA ASP A 308 10.45 20.07 20.19
C ASP A 308 10.80 20.87 18.93
N PRO A 309 9.81 21.52 18.26
CA PRO A 309 10.07 22.27 17.03
C PRO A 309 11.03 23.44 17.24
N ASP A 310 11.14 23.99 18.45
CA ASP A 310 12.01 25.14 18.72
C ASP A 310 13.50 24.77 18.67
N LYS A 311 13.83 23.48 18.65
CA LYS A 311 15.18 22.96 18.43
C LYS A 311 15.54 22.80 16.96
N ILE A 312 14.60 23.04 16.04
CA ILE A 312 14.83 22.93 14.59
C ILE A 312 15.39 24.27 14.08
N GLU A 313 16.61 24.23 13.52
CA GLU A 313 17.30 25.41 12.98
C GLU A 313 16.57 26.00 11.76
N ASP A 314 16.14 25.14 10.82
CA ASP A 314 15.41 25.56 9.62
C ASP A 314 14.02 26.12 9.98
N GLU A 315 13.81 27.41 9.67
CA GLU A 315 12.60 28.13 10.05
C GLU A 315 11.33 27.56 9.38
N ALA A 316 11.41 27.16 8.11
CA ALA A 316 10.27 26.63 7.39
C ALA A 316 9.84 25.27 7.99
N LYS A 317 10.80 24.39 8.28
CA LYS A 317 10.57 23.11 8.97
C LYS A 317 10.04 23.34 10.38
N ARG A 318 10.63 24.25 11.16
CA ARG A 318 10.17 24.62 12.51
C ARG A 318 8.70 25.07 12.50
N LEU A 319 8.34 26.01 11.63
CA LEU A 319 6.95 26.47 11.46
C LEU A 319 6.01 25.34 11.02
N SER A 320 6.46 24.47 10.11
CA SER A 320 5.69 23.31 9.67
C SER A 320 5.41 22.34 10.83
N LYS A 321 6.42 22.01 11.64
CA LYS A 321 6.25 21.10 12.79
C LYS A 321 5.41 21.73 13.91
N HIS A 322 5.47 23.04 14.13
CA HIS A 322 4.53 23.76 15.00
C HIS A 322 3.07 23.60 14.54
N ARG A 323 2.80 23.73 13.24
CA ARG A 323 1.45 23.48 12.68
C ARG A 323 1.02 22.03 12.85
N ALA A 324 1.91 21.07 12.59
CA ALA A 324 1.65 19.65 12.77
C ALA A 324 1.27 19.33 14.22
N LEU A 325 2.04 19.81 15.21
CA LEU A 325 1.72 19.62 16.63
C LEU A 325 0.38 20.24 17.02
N LYS A 326 0.08 21.45 16.53
CA LYS A 326 -1.21 22.11 16.76
C LYS A 326 -2.37 21.29 16.18
N TYR A 327 -2.26 20.79 14.95
CA TYR A 327 -3.26 19.94 14.32
C TYR A 327 -3.46 18.65 15.13
N MET A 328 -2.35 17.99 15.46
CA MET A 328 -2.32 16.74 16.21
C MET A 328 -2.69 16.93 17.69
N GLY A 329 -2.86 18.15 18.19
CA GLY A 329 -3.13 18.41 19.60
C GLY A 329 -2.07 17.81 20.52
N LEU A 330 -0.79 17.91 20.15
CA LEU A 330 0.34 17.37 20.89
C LEU A 330 1.24 18.49 21.42
N THR A 331 1.88 18.23 22.56
CA THR A 331 2.88 19.11 23.16
C THR A 331 4.26 18.47 23.06
N ALA A 332 5.28 19.27 22.76
CA ALA A 332 6.68 18.82 22.77
C ALA A 332 7.05 18.15 24.10
N GLY A 333 7.83 17.08 24.04
CA GLY A 333 8.23 16.31 25.23
C GLY A 333 7.16 15.35 25.77
N THR A 334 5.96 15.27 25.17
CA THR A 334 4.98 14.23 25.51
C THR A 334 5.55 12.87 25.13
N LYS A 335 5.50 11.86 26.01
CA LYS A 335 5.87 10.50 25.63
C LYS A 335 4.86 9.97 24.63
N ILE A 336 5.32 9.25 23.60
CA ILE A 336 4.40 8.66 22.62
C ILE A 336 3.41 7.70 23.32
N THR A 337 3.87 6.97 24.33
CA THR A 337 3.03 6.09 25.14
C THR A 337 1.95 6.80 25.97
N ASP A 338 2.05 8.12 26.19
CA ASP A 338 1.05 8.87 26.96
C ASP A 338 -0.13 9.34 26.08
N ILE A 339 -0.02 9.19 24.76
CA ILE A 339 -1.03 9.64 23.79
C ILE A 339 -2.22 8.69 23.80
N LYS A 340 -3.37 9.19 24.26
CA LYS A 340 -4.66 8.47 24.30
C LYS A 340 -5.31 8.38 22.93
N LEU A 341 -5.99 7.27 22.67
CA LEU A 341 -6.65 6.98 21.40
C LEU A 341 -8.17 6.94 21.57
N ASP A 342 -8.87 7.40 20.53
CA ASP A 342 -10.32 7.28 20.42
C ASP A 342 -10.71 6.17 19.43
N ARG A 343 -9.87 5.96 18.40
CA ARG A 343 -10.13 5.02 17.31
C ARG A 343 -8.91 4.17 17.00
N VAL A 344 -9.15 2.93 16.55
CA VAL A 344 -8.13 2.08 15.91
C VAL A 344 -8.67 1.51 14.61
N PHE A 345 -7.87 1.62 13.56
CA PHE A 345 -8.18 1.05 12.24
C PHE A 345 -7.06 0.11 11.79
N ILE A 346 -7.39 -1.18 11.67
CA ILE A 346 -6.52 -2.21 11.09
C ILE A 346 -7.12 -2.64 9.76
N GLY A 347 -6.39 -2.45 8.67
CA GLY A 347 -6.85 -2.73 7.31
C GLY A 347 -6.10 -1.90 6.26
N SER A 348 -6.78 -1.61 5.15
CA SER A 348 -6.28 -0.94 3.93
C SER A 348 -5.40 -1.81 3.02
N CYS A 349 -5.06 -1.28 1.83
CA CYS A 349 -4.10 -1.92 0.92
C CYS A 349 -2.69 -2.04 1.52
N THR A 350 -2.37 -1.28 2.56
CA THR A 350 -1.03 -1.33 3.18
C THR A 350 -0.91 -2.49 4.16
N ASN A 351 -1.96 -2.84 4.91
CA ASN A 351 -1.90 -3.79 6.01
C ASN A 351 -3.26 -4.44 6.34
N GLY A 352 -3.96 -4.95 5.32
CA GLY A 352 -5.23 -5.69 5.45
C GLY A 352 -5.13 -7.15 4.99
N ARG A 353 -3.94 -7.70 4.82
CA ARG A 353 -3.73 -9.07 4.30
C ARG A 353 -3.71 -10.10 5.43
N ILE A 354 -3.75 -11.38 5.11
CA ILE A 354 -3.91 -12.44 6.13
C ILE A 354 -2.81 -12.42 7.20
N GLU A 355 -1.53 -12.18 6.84
CA GLU A 355 -0.44 -12.07 7.82
C GLU A 355 -0.61 -10.86 8.75
N ASP A 356 -1.15 -9.75 8.25
CA ASP A 356 -1.45 -8.56 9.07
C ASP A 356 -2.53 -8.89 10.11
N LEU A 357 -3.58 -9.60 9.68
CA LEU A 357 -4.67 -10.03 10.56
C LEU A 357 -4.21 -11.06 11.58
N ARG A 358 -3.38 -12.04 11.19
CA ARG A 358 -2.77 -13.00 12.12
C ARG A 358 -1.93 -12.30 13.20
N ALA A 359 -1.13 -11.32 12.80
CA ALA A 359 -0.31 -10.54 13.73
C ALA A 359 -1.17 -9.75 14.73
N ALA A 360 -2.26 -9.11 14.26
CA ALA A 360 -3.19 -8.40 15.13
C ALA A 360 -3.97 -9.36 16.05
N ALA A 361 -4.45 -10.50 15.53
CA ALA A 361 -5.21 -11.48 16.28
C ALA A 361 -4.40 -12.09 17.44
N LYS A 362 -3.11 -12.37 17.22
CA LYS A 362 -2.20 -12.85 18.27
C LYS A 362 -2.14 -11.90 19.47
N ILE A 363 -2.19 -10.58 19.22
CA ILE A 363 -2.20 -9.58 20.28
C ILE A 363 -3.57 -9.53 20.97
N ALA A 364 -4.66 -9.61 20.19
CA ALA A 364 -6.03 -9.50 20.67
C ALA A 364 -6.54 -10.72 21.45
N GLU A 365 -5.97 -11.91 21.22
CA GLU A 365 -6.41 -13.15 21.83
C GLU A 365 -6.46 -13.07 23.37
N GLY A 366 -7.63 -13.38 23.93
CA GLY A 366 -7.88 -13.38 25.37
C GLY A 366 -7.89 -11.98 26.03
N LYS A 367 -7.84 -10.91 25.24
CA LYS A 367 -7.85 -9.52 25.73
C LYS A 367 -9.13 -8.80 25.29
N THR A 368 -9.34 -7.57 25.76
CA THR A 368 -10.54 -6.78 25.44
C THR A 368 -10.14 -5.35 25.08
N VAL A 369 -10.70 -4.83 23.99
CA VAL A 369 -10.54 -3.44 23.55
C VAL A 369 -10.95 -2.49 24.68
N ASN A 370 -10.16 -1.42 24.85
CA ASN A 370 -10.45 -0.41 25.87
C ASN A 370 -11.84 0.20 25.64
N ALA A 371 -12.62 0.38 26.71
CA ALA A 371 -13.99 0.89 26.60
C ALA A 371 -14.09 2.28 25.95
N ASN A 372 -13.00 3.06 25.93
CA ASN A 372 -12.96 4.38 25.31
C ASN A 372 -12.48 4.34 23.84
N VAL A 373 -12.13 3.17 23.31
CA VAL A 373 -11.62 3.02 21.93
C VAL A 373 -12.66 2.33 21.06
N ASN A 374 -12.98 2.94 19.92
CA ASN A 374 -13.66 2.26 18.83
C ASN A 374 -12.61 1.59 17.91
N ALA A 375 -12.50 0.26 17.96
CA ALA A 375 -11.53 -0.47 17.16
C ALA A 375 -12.21 -1.26 16.04
N MET A 376 -11.68 -1.20 14.83
CA MET A 376 -12.20 -1.94 13.67
C MET A 376 -11.11 -2.71 12.93
N ILE A 377 -11.51 -3.82 12.32
CA ILE A 377 -10.70 -4.63 11.43
C ILE A 377 -11.39 -4.72 10.06
N VAL A 378 -10.68 -4.32 9.00
CA VAL A 378 -11.16 -4.37 7.62
C VAL A 378 -10.22 -5.25 6.78
N PRO A 379 -10.67 -6.44 6.35
CA PRO A 379 -9.90 -7.29 5.45
C PRO A 379 -9.61 -6.60 4.11
N GLY A 380 -8.48 -6.93 3.50
CA GLY A 380 -8.07 -6.36 2.21
C GLY A 380 -8.87 -6.90 1.03
N SER A 381 -9.44 -8.10 1.13
CA SER A 381 -10.29 -8.73 0.12
C SER A 381 -11.25 -9.76 0.74
N GLY A 382 -12.24 -10.20 -0.04
CA GLY A 382 -13.15 -11.27 0.34
C GLY A 382 -12.42 -12.60 0.53
N ILE A 383 -11.36 -12.87 -0.24
CA ILE A 383 -10.52 -14.06 -0.03
C ILE A 383 -9.80 -14.00 1.32
N VAL A 384 -9.25 -12.84 1.69
CA VAL A 384 -8.63 -12.67 3.01
C VAL A 384 -9.66 -12.83 4.12
N LYS A 385 -10.87 -12.30 3.93
CA LYS A 385 -11.97 -12.44 4.89
C LYS A 385 -12.37 -13.90 5.07
N GLU A 386 -12.65 -14.62 3.98
CA GLU A 386 -12.96 -16.06 4.00
C GLU A 386 -11.87 -16.86 4.71
N GLN A 387 -10.60 -16.55 4.43
CA GLN A 387 -9.48 -17.21 5.06
C GLN A 387 -9.38 -16.89 6.56
N ALA A 388 -9.54 -15.62 6.96
CA ALA A 388 -9.50 -15.21 8.35
C ALA A 388 -10.63 -15.86 9.17
N GLU A 389 -11.83 -15.98 8.60
CA GLU A 389 -12.98 -16.63 9.21
C GLU A 389 -12.79 -18.16 9.31
N ALA A 390 -12.19 -18.79 8.30
CA ALA A 390 -11.83 -20.20 8.35
C ALA A 390 -10.78 -20.50 9.43
N GLU A 391 -9.86 -19.57 9.68
CA GLU A 391 -8.84 -19.63 10.74
C GLU A 391 -9.38 -19.22 12.13
N GLY A 392 -10.60 -18.67 12.20
CA GLY A 392 -11.22 -18.21 13.44
C GLY A 392 -10.68 -16.89 13.97
N LEU A 393 -9.97 -16.10 13.15
CA LEU A 393 -9.42 -14.80 13.53
C LEU A 393 -10.54 -13.79 13.78
N ASP A 394 -11.61 -13.85 12.99
CA ASP A 394 -12.83 -13.05 13.16
C ASP A 394 -13.41 -13.21 14.57
N LYS A 395 -13.46 -14.44 15.09
CA LYS A 395 -13.98 -14.75 16.43
C LYS A 395 -13.11 -14.15 17.52
N ILE A 396 -11.79 -14.17 17.34
CA ILE A 396 -10.85 -13.53 18.26
C ILE A 396 -11.11 -12.03 18.31
N PHE A 397 -11.22 -11.39 17.14
CA PHE A 397 -11.48 -9.96 17.04
C PHE A 397 -12.83 -9.57 17.66
N ILE A 398 -13.90 -10.28 17.32
CA ILE A 398 -15.25 -10.04 17.85
C ILE A 398 -15.27 -10.23 19.37
N ALA A 399 -14.66 -11.30 19.89
CA ALA A 399 -14.58 -11.56 21.33
C ALA A 399 -13.79 -10.49 22.08
N ALA A 400 -12.74 -9.93 21.46
CA ALA A 400 -11.99 -8.81 22.01
C ALA A 400 -12.74 -7.48 21.90
N GLY A 401 -13.84 -7.38 21.15
CA GLY A 401 -14.62 -6.16 20.98
C GLY A 401 -14.22 -5.30 19.78
N PHE A 402 -13.45 -5.84 18.83
CA PHE A 402 -13.25 -5.19 17.54
C PHE A 402 -14.47 -5.34 16.65
N ASP A 403 -14.73 -4.31 15.86
CA ASP A 403 -15.73 -4.32 14.80
C ASP A 403 -15.17 -5.01 13.54
N TRP A 404 -15.64 -6.23 13.26
CA TRP A 404 -15.24 -7.04 12.11
C TRP A 404 -16.06 -6.64 10.87
N ARG A 405 -15.36 -6.15 9.84
CA ARG A 405 -15.99 -5.49 8.69
C ARG A 405 -15.87 -6.27 7.37
N GLU A 406 -16.59 -5.78 6.36
CA GLU A 406 -16.46 -6.19 4.96
C GLU A 406 -15.25 -5.53 4.28
N PRO A 407 -14.65 -6.14 3.25
CA PRO A 407 -13.45 -5.61 2.61
C PRO A 407 -13.62 -4.24 1.95
N GLY A 408 -12.55 -3.45 1.86
CA GLY A 408 -12.56 -2.18 1.12
C GLY A 408 -11.56 -1.16 1.64
N CYS A 409 -11.39 -0.05 0.93
CA CYS A 409 -10.44 0.99 1.31
C CYS A 409 -10.76 1.62 2.68
N SER A 410 -12.05 1.74 3.04
CA SER A 410 -12.50 2.21 4.35
C SER A 410 -11.88 3.57 4.73
N MET A 411 -11.49 3.71 6.00
CA MET A 411 -10.86 4.91 6.54
C MET A 411 -9.53 5.28 5.86
N CYS A 412 -8.95 4.44 4.99
CA CYS A 412 -7.69 4.77 4.30
C CYS A 412 -7.81 6.06 3.46
N LEU A 413 -8.98 6.30 2.87
CA LEU A 413 -9.27 7.48 2.05
C LEU A 413 -10.51 8.26 2.52
N ALA A 414 -11.34 7.68 3.39
CA ALA A 414 -12.56 8.32 3.92
C ALA A 414 -13.54 8.80 2.83
N MET A 415 -13.63 8.05 1.72
CA MET A 415 -14.67 8.24 0.70
C MET A 415 -15.98 7.57 1.13
N ASN A 416 -15.90 6.38 1.71
CA ASN A 416 -17.06 5.69 2.27
C ASN A 416 -17.44 6.24 3.68
N PRO A 417 -18.51 5.73 4.33
CA PRO A 417 -18.96 6.22 5.63
C PRO A 417 -17.95 6.11 6.79
N ASP A 418 -16.88 5.33 6.64
CA ASP A 418 -15.86 5.18 7.68
C ASP A 418 -14.94 6.41 7.71
N LYS A 419 -15.26 7.37 8.59
CA LYS A 419 -14.50 8.62 8.77
C LYS A 419 -14.26 8.93 10.25
N LEU A 420 -13.15 9.61 10.52
CA LEU A 420 -12.87 10.23 11.81
C LEU A 420 -13.72 11.49 11.99
N LYS A 421 -14.20 11.69 13.20
CA LYS A 421 -14.79 12.96 13.64
C LYS A 421 -13.69 13.99 13.89
N PRO A 422 -14.03 15.30 13.89
CA PRO A 422 -13.07 16.33 14.25
C PRO A 422 -12.38 16.02 15.58
N GLU A 423 -11.06 16.09 15.57
CA GLU A 423 -10.17 15.89 16.73
C GLU A 423 -10.08 14.46 17.28
N GLU A 424 -10.87 13.52 16.75
CA GLU A 424 -10.76 12.08 17.05
C GLU A 424 -9.37 11.58 16.63
N ARG A 425 -8.71 10.85 17.54
CA ARG A 425 -7.37 10.34 17.35
C ARG A 425 -7.37 8.85 17.05
N CYS A 426 -6.73 8.50 15.92
CA CYS A 426 -6.67 7.16 15.38
C CYS A 426 -5.24 6.61 15.37
N ALA A 427 -5.07 5.36 15.83
CA ALA A 427 -3.96 4.53 15.40
C ALA A 427 -4.40 3.72 14.16
N SER A 428 -3.73 3.95 13.04
CA SER A 428 -4.12 3.44 11.73
C SER A 428 -2.99 2.62 11.10
N THR A 429 -3.33 1.49 10.51
CA THR A 429 -2.38 0.71 9.70
C THR A 429 -2.30 1.18 8.25
N SER A 430 -2.99 2.27 7.89
CA SER A 430 -2.92 2.91 6.55
C SER A 430 -1.54 3.53 6.26
N ASN A 431 -1.38 4.12 5.08
CA ASN A 431 -0.12 4.70 4.61
C ASN A 431 -0.04 6.24 4.68
N ARG A 432 -1.15 6.94 4.90
CA ARG A 432 -1.20 8.42 4.90
C ARG A 432 -1.90 8.98 6.12
N ASN A 433 -1.26 9.97 6.74
CA ASN A 433 -1.77 10.74 7.90
C ASN A 433 -1.81 12.26 7.62
N PHE A 434 -1.86 12.67 6.34
CA PHE A 434 -2.06 14.07 5.98
C PHE A 434 -3.36 14.63 6.58
N GLU A 435 -3.37 15.94 6.85
CA GLU A 435 -4.53 16.61 7.41
C GLU A 435 -5.79 16.35 6.57
N GLY A 436 -6.85 15.84 7.22
CA GLY A 436 -8.12 15.54 6.56
C GLY A 436 -8.21 14.18 5.87
N ARG A 437 -7.10 13.42 5.80
CA ARG A 437 -7.04 12.17 5.02
C ARG A 437 -8.06 11.11 5.43
N GLN A 438 -8.22 10.88 6.74
CA GLN A 438 -9.18 9.90 7.27
C GLN A 438 -10.49 10.55 7.74
N GLY A 439 -10.73 11.82 7.40
CA GLY A 439 -11.86 12.61 7.89
C GLY A 439 -11.45 14.03 8.28
N PHE A 440 -12.39 14.97 8.16
CA PHE A 440 -12.15 16.38 8.45
C PHE A 440 -11.65 16.58 9.89
N LYS A 441 -10.45 17.17 10.04
CA LYS A 441 -9.75 17.38 11.32
C LYS A 441 -9.47 16.11 12.15
N GLY A 442 -9.51 14.93 11.54
CA GLY A 442 -9.12 13.67 12.20
C GLY A 442 -7.61 13.58 12.41
N ARG A 443 -7.17 13.08 13.56
CA ARG A 443 -5.74 12.98 13.92
C ARG A 443 -5.27 11.54 13.75
N THR A 444 -4.35 11.30 12.84
CA THR A 444 -3.96 9.93 12.45
C THR A 444 -2.50 9.65 12.77
N HIS A 445 -2.24 8.49 13.35
CA HIS A 445 -0.91 7.95 13.60
C HIS A 445 -0.75 6.64 12.83
N LEU A 446 0.27 6.54 11.98
CA LEU A 446 0.58 5.33 11.22
C LEU A 446 1.40 4.38 12.09
N VAL A 447 0.95 3.13 12.18
CA VAL A 447 1.57 2.07 12.98
C VAL A 447 1.43 0.70 12.31
N SER A 448 2.17 -0.29 12.81
CA SER A 448 2.01 -1.69 12.38
C SER A 448 0.72 -2.34 12.93
N PRO A 449 0.22 -3.44 12.34
CA PRO A 449 -0.99 -4.13 12.82
C PRO A 449 -0.92 -4.60 14.27
N ALA A 450 0.22 -5.16 14.68
CA ALA A 450 0.41 -5.61 16.07
C ALA A 450 0.39 -4.42 17.05
N MET A 451 1.03 -3.30 16.68
CA MET A 451 1.00 -2.06 17.46
C MET A 451 -0.42 -1.49 17.57
N ALA A 452 -1.16 -1.43 16.46
CA ALA A 452 -2.55 -0.97 16.45
C ALA A 452 -3.44 -1.82 17.37
N ALA A 453 -3.32 -3.15 17.29
CA ALA A 453 -4.09 -4.06 18.14
C ALA A 453 -3.74 -3.89 19.63
N ALA A 454 -2.44 -3.78 19.97
CA ALA A 454 -2.00 -3.55 21.34
C ALA A 454 -2.52 -2.21 21.88
N ALA A 455 -2.45 -1.16 21.06
CA ALA A 455 -2.91 0.17 21.42
C ALA A 455 -4.44 0.24 21.57
N ALA A 456 -5.20 -0.54 20.80
CA ALA A 456 -6.66 -0.65 20.96
C ALA A 456 -7.05 -1.19 22.34
N ILE A 457 -6.31 -2.19 22.83
CA ILE A 457 -6.54 -2.82 24.13
C ILE A 457 -6.09 -1.90 25.26
N ALA A 458 -4.94 -1.24 25.10
CA ALA A 458 -4.41 -0.33 26.11
C ALA A 458 -5.17 1.01 26.21
N GLY A 459 -5.75 1.49 25.12
CA GLY A 459 -6.33 2.84 25.01
C GLY A 459 -5.30 3.96 24.76
N HIS A 460 -4.04 3.60 24.50
CA HIS A 460 -2.92 4.49 24.19
C HIS A 460 -1.81 3.69 23.49
N PHE A 461 -0.80 4.36 22.94
CA PHE A 461 0.36 3.63 22.39
C PHE A 461 1.15 2.92 23.48
N VAL A 462 1.68 1.75 23.14
CA VAL A 462 2.44 0.88 24.04
C VAL A 462 3.64 0.32 23.29
N ASP A 463 4.67 -0.12 24.00
CA ASP A 463 5.72 -0.88 23.35
C ASP A 463 5.22 -2.29 23.03
N VAL A 464 4.94 -2.56 21.76
CA VAL A 464 4.39 -3.86 21.30
C VAL A 464 5.28 -5.04 21.65
N ARG A 465 6.58 -4.82 21.94
CA ARG A 465 7.51 -5.87 22.36
C ARG A 465 7.13 -6.51 23.70
N ASP A 466 6.42 -5.75 24.54
CA ASP A 466 5.91 -6.19 25.84
C ASP A 466 4.54 -6.89 25.74
N TRP A 467 3.95 -6.94 24.54
CA TRP A 467 2.63 -7.48 24.28
C TRP A 467 2.76 -8.82 23.54
N ARG A 468 2.53 -9.91 24.27
CA ARG A 468 2.57 -11.28 23.75
C ARG A 468 1.21 -11.96 23.83
#